data_AF-A0A139HD42-F1
#
_entry.id   AF-A0A139HD42-F1
#
_cell.length_a   1.000
_cell.length_b   1.000
_cell.length_c   1.000
_cell.angle_alpha   90.00
_cell.angle_beta   90.00
_cell.angle_gamma   90.00
#
_symmetry.space_group_name_H-M   'P 1'
#
loop_
_entity.id
_entity.type
_entity.pdbx_description
1 polymer ?
#
loop_
_entity_poly.entity_id
_entity_poly.type
_entity_poly.pdbx_seq_one_letter_code
_entity_poly.pdbx_strand_id
1 'polypeptide(L)'
;MASSDSNNTTLPSPADEAGKYIGCVFLFAFWALCATSPFLMARLYRKWFSIRSPSPWDFQIPASTTLIGGFMYFVVSAVMIDYIDKHKFPFSRTATIFACVASWYVAMHVMVIVALDACLRVKSRRGGRITREFEIEDGIRMEGRKRDDGVARTSPIHHIPVMSAKIQKVLARQKAKIEEGDFYEAHQQLLTIANRYVKSSSYADAIELLSSGATLLLKAGAGSSGADLCTYLIDIYQKSDLKPDTANKARLLSLLRAFPPNEPGKKKFVAGIVEWSSKYGEFPAGDPELHHVIGTLYAEEGEVYDAERHLTLGTSDSAAVFADMEYTWYETDEPSTASHYAARAVFPYLLVGNTRAANKALLLFTSRLSTSHPGLGVQSISSPSSDIRIYPSLPLLNFLGLLLLAIQRGSSDLFKTLKSHYGTHLKEVSAWEEPMLQIGEMYFGIKIPSQSNPMMDMMSSLLMGGNNPFAAKKREPQRVQAAGSEKPSGAGTPQPPAPGVD
;
A
#
# COMPACT_ATOMS: atom_id res chain seq x y z
N MET A 1 -5.60 84.66 16.89
CA MET A 1 -6.95 84.08 16.88
C MET A 1 -6.77 82.58 17.06
N ALA A 2 -6.82 82.10 18.31
CA ALA A 2 -7.96 81.38 18.91
C ALA A 2 -8.16 80.00 18.23
N SER A 3 -8.29 78.85 18.89
CA SER A 3 -8.39 78.45 20.30
C SER A 3 -8.26 76.90 20.38
N SER A 4 -7.96 76.43 21.60
CA SER A 4 -8.09 75.09 22.25
C SER A 4 -8.82 73.93 21.52
N ASP A 5 -8.45 72.66 21.69
CA ASP A 5 -8.71 71.89 22.91
C ASP A 5 -7.77 70.70 23.20
N SER A 6 -7.60 70.49 24.50
CA SER A 6 -6.93 69.41 25.22
C SER A 6 -7.67 68.05 25.16
N ASN A 7 -6.93 66.92 25.15
CA ASN A 7 -7.23 65.81 26.06
C ASN A 7 -6.11 64.75 26.15
N ASN A 8 -5.37 64.83 27.25
CA ASN A 8 -5.00 63.79 28.21
C ASN A 8 -4.58 62.39 27.71
N THR A 9 -3.26 62.14 27.81
CA THR A 9 -2.60 60.83 27.86
C THR A 9 -2.93 60.10 29.17
N THR A 10 -3.74 59.04 29.11
CA THR A 10 -3.83 58.04 30.19
C THR A 10 -2.81 56.92 29.97
N LEU A 11 -1.73 56.92 30.75
CA LEU A 11 -0.90 55.73 30.98
C LEU A 11 -1.71 54.72 31.83
N PRO A 12 -1.81 53.43 31.45
CA PRO A 12 -2.40 52.45 32.34
C PRO A 12 -1.45 52.16 33.52
N SER A 13 -2.04 51.97 34.71
CA SER A 13 -1.31 51.78 35.96
C SER A 13 -0.64 50.40 36.04
N PRO A 14 0.44 50.23 36.84
CA PRO A 14 1.16 48.95 36.98
C PRO A 14 0.34 47.80 37.59
N ALA A 15 -0.93 48.03 37.96
CA ALA A 15 -1.84 46.97 38.41
C ALA A 15 -2.37 46.09 37.26
N ASP A 16 -2.44 46.60 36.02
CA ASP A 16 -3.01 45.87 34.87
C ASP A 16 -2.02 44.88 34.21
N GLU A 17 -0.71 45.03 34.46
CA GLU A 17 0.31 44.05 34.05
C GLU A 17 0.43 42.89 35.04
N ALA A 18 0.20 43.13 36.34
CA ALA A 18 0.28 42.09 37.37
C ALA A 18 -0.84 41.03 37.23
N GLY A 19 -2.04 41.45 36.83
CA GLY A 19 -3.17 40.53 36.60
C GLY A 19 -2.94 39.52 35.46
N LYS A 20 -2.14 39.87 34.45
CA LYS A 20 -1.85 39.00 33.30
C LYS A 20 -0.80 37.93 33.62
N TYR A 21 0.15 38.23 34.51
CA TYR A 21 1.13 37.24 34.99
C TYR A 21 0.51 36.23 35.96
N ILE A 22 -0.44 36.65 36.80
CA ILE A 22 -1.13 35.76 37.75
C ILE A 22 -1.98 34.70 37.03
N GLY A 23 -2.66 35.06 35.94
CA GLY A 23 -3.43 34.11 35.12
C GLY A 23 -2.56 33.03 34.47
N CYS A 24 -1.40 33.40 33.92
CA CYS A 24 -0.44 32.46 33.35
C CYS A 24 0.15 31.54 34.41
N VAL A 25 0.47 32.04 35.62
CA VAL A 25 1.00 31.23 36.72
C VAL A 25 -0.07 30.28 37.28
N PHE A 26 -1.34 30.69 37.37
CA PHE A 26 -2.42 29.79 37.79
C PHE A 26 -2.71 28.69 36.77
N LEU A 27 -2.69 29.00 35.48
CA LEU A 27 -2.83 27.99 34.42
C LEU A 27 -1.64 27.02 34.39
N PHE A 28 -0.42 27.52 34.59
CA PHE A 28 0.79 26.68 34.68
C PHE A 28 0.80 25.82 35.95
N ALA A 29 0.37 26.36 37.10
CA ALA A 29 0.29 25.65 38.37
C ALA A 29 -0.83 24.61 38.38
N PHE A 30 -2.01 24.93 37.82
CA PHE A 30 -3.12 23.99 37.67
C PHE A 30 -2.77 22.82 36.74
N TRP A 31 -2.02 23.11 35.68
CA TRP A 31 -1.56 22.10 34.74
C TRP A 31 -0.40 21.26 35.30
N ALA A 32 0.52 21.87 36.06
CA ALA A 32 1.57 21.16 36.80
C ALA A 32 1.02 20.26 37.92
N LEU A 33 -0.05 20.67 38.61
CA LEU A 33 -0.78 19.84 39.59
C LEU A 33 -1.47 18.64 38.93
N CYS A 34 -1.99 18.80 37.71
CA CYS A 34 -2.57 17.70 36.94
C CYS A 34 -1.50 16.74 36.39
N ALA A 35 -0.31 17.24 36.07
CA ALA A 35 0.81 16.45 35.54
C ALA A 35 1.60 15.66 36.60
N THR A 36 1.56 16.08 37.88
CA THR A 36 2.38 15.48 38.95
C THR A 36 1.69 14.40 39.78
N SER A 37 0.42 14.08 39.51
CA SER A 37 -0.33 13.05 40.27
C SER A 37 -0.93 11.96 39.36
N PRO A 38 -0.15 10.91 39.03
CA PRO A 38 -0.65 9.72 38.32
C PRO A 38 -1.81 9.01 39.04
N PHE A 39 -1.90 9.17 40.38
CA PHE A 39 -2.91 8.55 41.22
C PHE A 39 -4.30 9.18 41.08
N LEU A 40 -4.41 10.48 40.82
CA LEU A 40 -5.71 11.17 40.68
C LEU A 40 -6.37 10.80 39.34
N MET A 41 -5.59 10.75 38.25
CA MET A 41 -6.07 10.28 36.95
C MET A 41 -6.50 8.81 37.00
N ALA A 42 -5.73 7.92 37.65
CA ALA A 42 -6.11 6.52 37.82
C ALA A 42 -7.40 6.34 38.66
N ARG A 43 -7.65 7.22 39.64
CA ARG A 43 -8.85 7.19 40.49
C ARG A 43 -10.09 7.69 39.75
N LEU A 44 -9.95 8.69 38.89
CA LEU A 44 -11.01 9.17 37.99
C LEU A 44 -11.32 8.14 36.89
N TYR A 45 -10.30 7.49 36.32
CA TYR A 45 -10.45 6.41 35.34
C TYR A 45 -11.16 5.17 35.92
N ARG A 46 -10.84 4.77 37.17
CA ARG A 46 -11.57 3.71 37.87
C ARG A 46 -13.03 4.07 38.14
N LYS A 47 -13.31 5.33 38.50
CA LYS A 47 -14.68 5.78 38.77
C LYS A 47 -15.53 5.82 37.50
N TRP A 48 -14.92 6.13 36.36
CA TRP A 48 -15.57 6.16 35.05
C TRP A 48 -15.90 4.74 34.52
N PHE A 49 -14.99 3.78 34.70
CA PHE A 49 -15.25 2.37 34.33
C PHE A 49 -16.17 1.61 35.30
N SER A 50 -16.35 2.09 36.54
CA SER A 50 -17.27 1.47 37.51
C SER A 50 -18.76 1.68 37.17
N ILE A 51 -19.08 2.50 36.16
CA ILE A 51 -20.46 2.86 35.77
C ILE A 51 -20.92 2.07 34.52
N ARG A 52 -20.04 1.29 33.88
CA ARG A 52 -20.39 0.42 32.74
C ARG A 52 -19.80 -0.98 32.93
N SER A 53 -20.66 -1.98 33.06
CA SER A 53 -20.28 -3.39 32.91
C SER A 53 -19.89 -3.66 31.45
N PRO A 54 -18.67 -4.10 31.13
CA PRO A 54 -18.29 -4.34 29.74
C PRO A 54 -18.72 -5.74 29.29
N SER A 55 -19.35 -5.80 28.10
CA SER A 55 -19.48 -7.03 27.32
C SER A 55 -18.17 -7.31 26.56
N PRO A 56 -17.96 -8.54 26.02
CA PRO A 56 -16.63 -8.99 25.57
C PRO A 56 -16.07 -8.32 24.30
N TRP A 57 -16.70 -7.28 23.74
CA TRP A 57 -16.33 -6.71 22.44
C TRP A 57 -15.71 -5.30 22.51
N ASP A 58 -15.62 -4.67 23.68
CA ASP A 58 -15.10 -3.30 23.80
C ASP A 58 -13.65 -3.26 24.29
N PHE A 59 -12.69 -3.64 23.46
CA PHE A 59 -11.29 -3.22 23.63
C PHE A 59 -10.57 -3.07 22.29
N GLN A 60 -10.99 -2.04 21.55
CA GLN A 60 -10.23 -1.48 20.43
C GLN A 60 -9.91 -0.03 20.80
N ILE A 61 -8.62 0.30 20.95
CA ILE A 61 -8.18 1.68 21.22
C ILE A 61 -8.61 2.51 20.01
N PRO A 62 -9.52 3.49 20.15
CA PRO A 62 -9.95 4.26 19.00
C PRO A 62 -8.83 5.22 18.58
N ALA A 63 -8.61 5.36 17.27
CA ALA A 63 -7.70 6.33 16.65
C ALA A 63 -7.94 7.81 17.07
N SER A 64 -8.98 8.07 17.88
CA SER A 64 -9.35 9.38 18.39
C SER A 64 -8.35 9.96 19.39
N THR A 65 -7.62 9.17 20.18
CA THR A 65 -6.66 9.73 21.16
C THR A 65 -5.44 10.36 20.50
N THR A 66 -4.98 9.83 19.37
CA THR A 66 -3.87 10.41 18.60
C THR A 66 -4.32 11.64 17.80
N LEU A 67 -5.55 11.62 17.29
CA LEU A 67 -6.17 12.75 16.59
C LEU A 67 -6.44 13.94 17.52
N ILE A 68 -6.89 13.70 18.77
CA ILE A 68 -7.12 14.76 19.76
C ILE A 68 -5.79 15.41 20.18
N GLY A 69 -4.72 14.62 20.33
CA GLY A 69 -3.37 15.14 20.62
C GLY A 69 -2.80 16.00 19.49
N GLY A 70 -2.96 15.55 18.23
CA GLY A 70 -2.57 16.32 17.05
C GLY A 70 -3.39 17.60 16.87
N PHE A 71 -4.69 17.56 17.15
CA PHE A 71 -5.57 18.72 17.06
C PHE A 71 -5.25 19.77 18.14
N MET A 72 -5.00 19.36 19.39
CA MET A 72 -4.55 20.30 20.42
C MET A 72 -3.18 20.90 20.11
N TYR A 73 -2.25 20.14 19.51
CA TYR A 73 -0.96 20.66 19.07
C TYR A 73 -1.12 21.73 17.98
N PHE A 74 -1.99 21.48 16.99
CA PHE A 74 -2.24 22.43 15.91
C PHE A 74 -2.88 23.72 16.41
N VAL A 75 -3.86 23.63 17.31
CA VAL A 75 -4.54 24.79 17.89
C VAL A 75 -3.60 25.60 18.79
N VAL A 76 -2.81 24.95 19.65
CA VAL A 76 -1.86 25.65 20.53
C VAL A 76 -0.72 26.29 19.74
N SER A 77 -0.23 25.62 18.70
CA SER A 77 0.80 26.18 17.80
C SER A 77 0.28 27.37 17.00
N ALA A 78 -0.95 27.29 16.47
CA ALA A 78 -1.57 28.38 15.73
C ALA A 78 -1.83 29.61 16.62
N VAL A 79 -2.30 29.39 17.85
CA VAL A 79 -2.53 30.49 18.82
C VAL A 79 -1.21 31.12 19.29
N MET A 80 -0.14 30.33 19.49
CA MET A 80 1.18 30.87 19.80
C MET A 80 1.76 31.68 18.64
N ILE A 81 1.61 31.21 17.39
CA ILE A 81 2.14 31.91 16.21
C ILE A 81 1.41 33.25 16.03
N ASP A 82 0.08 33.28 16.15
CA ASP A 82 -0.71 34.53 16.09
C ASP A 82 -0.36 35.49 17.23
N TYR A 83 -0.07 34.98 18.43
CA TYR A 83 0.36 35.78 19.57
C TYR A 83 1.78 36.37 19.41
N ILE A 84 2.71 35.59 18.85
CA ILE A 84 4.09 36.03 18.59
C ILE A 84 4.11 37.10 17.49
N ASP A 85 3.29 36.94 16.45
CA ASP A 85 3.21 37.87 15.33
C ASP A 85 2.59 39.22 15.75
N LYS A 86 1.59 39.19 16.64
CA LYS A 86 0.97 40.41 17.21
C LYS A 86 1.86 41.21 18.16
N HIS A 87 2.85 40.58 18.81
CA HIS A 87 3.64 41.22 19.87
C HIS A 87 5.13 41.44 19.52
N LYS A 88 5.56 41.17 18.28
CA LYS A 88 6.92 41.46 17.72
C LYS A 88 8.07 41.17 18.69
N PHE A 89 8.16 39.94 19.21
CA PHE A 89 9.28 39.53 20.06
C PHE A 89 10.58 39.33 19.26
N PRO A 90 11.76 39.69 19.80
CA PRO A 90 13.05 39.47 19.13
C PRO A 90 13.39 37.97 19.03
N PHE A 91 13.89 37.58 17.85
CA PHE A 91 14.10 36.22 17.32
C PHE A 91 14.84 35.24 18.27
N SER A 92 15.68 35.76 19.17
CA SER A 92 16.44 34.95 20.13
C SER A 92 15.56 34.28 21.20
N ARG A 93 14.44 34.88 21.61
CA ARG A 93 13.57 34.31 22.66
C ARG A 93 12.56 33.30 22.11
N THR A 94 12.19 33.43 20.84
CA THR A 94 11.30 32.50 20.13
C THR A 94 11.96 31.13 19.97
N ALA A 95 13.25 31.10 19.64
CA ALA A 95 14.01 29.85 19.49
C ALA A 95 14.10 29.04 20.79
N THR A 96 14.23 29.71 21.95
CA THR A 96 14.26 29.04 23.26
C THR A 96 12.91 28.40 23.60
N ILE A 97 11.80 29.08 23.26
CA ILE A 97 10.45 28.55 23.49
C ILE A 97 10.20 27.32 22.59
N PHE A 98 10.56 27.39 21.31
CA PHE A 98 10.46 26.24 20.40
C PHE A 98 11.32 25.05 20.86
N ALA A 99 12.53 25.30 21.35
CA ALA A 99 13.40 24.25 21.90
C ALA A 99 12.81 23.58 23.15
N CYS A 100 12.19 24.35 24.05
CA CYS A 100 11.51 23.81 25.23
C CYS A 100 10.28 22.96 24.86
N VAL A 101 9.48 23.40 23.87
CA VAL A 101 8.30 22.65 23.40
C VAL A 101 8.72 21.35 22.70
N ALA A 102 9.76 21.38 21.87
CA ALA A 102 10.28 20.19 21.21
C ALA A 102 10.86 19.18 22.22
N SER A 103 11.61 19.66 23.22
CA SER A 103 12.14 18.80 24.29
C SER A 103 11.04 18.16 25.12
N TRP A 104 9.97 18.89 25.40
CA TRP A 104 8.80 18.38 26.12
C TRP A 104 8.02 17.33 25.32
N TYR A 105 7.90 17.50 24.00
CA TYR A 105 7.26 16.51 23.11
C TYR A 105 8.01 15.18 23.08
N VAL A 106 9.35 15.22 23.01
CA VAL A 106 10.21 14.03 23.07
C VAL A 106 10.04 13.31 24.41
N ALA A 107 10.02 14.05 25.52
CA ALA A 107 9.80 13.46 26.84
C ALA A 107 8.42 12.78 26.97
N MET A 108 7.37 13.38 26.39
CA MET A 108 6.02 12.81 26.40
C MET A 108 5.94 11.52 25.57
N HIS A 109 6.58 11.49 24.39
CA HIS A 109 6.65 10.28 23.55
C HIS A 109 7.41 9.14 24.24
N VAL A 110 8.53 9.44 24.90
CA VAL A 110 9.27 8.44 25.67
C VAL A 110 8.43 7.87 26.83
N MET A 111 7.67 8.70 27.55
CA MET A 111 6.76 8.22 28.59
C MET A 111 5.64 7.32 28.04
N VAL A 112 5.06 7.64 26.88
CA VAL A 112 4.04 6.80 26.24
C VAL A 112 4.61 5.45 25.81
N ILE A 113 5.84 5.42 25.28
CA ILE A 113 6.52 4.19 24.91
C ILE A 113 6.81 3.32 26.15
N VAL A 114 7.30 3.92 27.24
CA VAL A 114 7.55 3.20 28.51
C VAL A 114 6.25 2.68 29.13
N ALA A 115 5.15 3.44 29.03
CA ALA A 115 3.83 2.99 29.50
C ALA A 115 3.26 1.84 28.65
N LEU A 116 3.45 1.87 27.33
CA LEU A 116 3.08 0.79 26.43
C LEU A 116 3.89 -0.48 26.71
N ASP A 117 5.19 -0.35 26.92
CA ASP A 117 6.07 -1.47 27.25
C ASP A 117 5.72 -2.09 28.62
N ALA A 118 5.40 -1.27 29.62
CA ALA A 118 4.90 -1.74 30.91
C ALA A 118 3.55 -2.50 30.76
N CYS A 119 2.66 -2.01 29.89
CA CYS A 119 1.37 -2.64 29.63
C CYS A 119 1.52 -4.00 28.91
N LEU A 120 2.48 -4.10 27.97
CA LEU A 120 2.82 -5.35 27.28
C LEU A 120 3.44 -6.38 28.22
N ARG A 121 4.29 -5.97 29.17
CA ARG A 121 4.86 -6.85 30.20
C ARG A 121 3.79 -7.39 31.17
N VAL A 122 2.76 -6.60 31.50
CA VAL A 122 1.62 -7.06 32.32
C VAL A 122 0.75 -8.07 31.54
N LYS A 123 0.60 -7.89 30.23
CA LYS A 123 -0.12 -8.84 29.34
C LYS A 123 0.59 -10.20 29.25
N SER A 124 1.92 -10.20 29.19
CA SER A 124 2.75 -11.43 29.24
C SER A 124 2.62 -12.18 30.57
N ARG A 125 2.59 -11.46 31.71
CA ARG A 125 2.40 -12.08 33.04
C ARG A 125 0.98 -12.60 33.29
N ARG A 126 -0.06 -12.01 32.70
CA ARG A 126 -1.45 -12.52 32.78
C ARG A 126 -1.69 -13.73 31.87
N GLY A 127 -1.09 -13.76 30.68
CA GLY A 127 -1.18 -14.92 29.78
C GLY A 127 -0.60 -16.21 30.38
N GLY A 128 0.48 -16.11 31.18
CA GLY A 128 1.08 -17.27 31.87
C GLY A 128 0.39 -17.70 33.18
N ARG A 129 -0.59 -16.93 33.68
CA ARG A 129 -1.36 -17.27 34.89
C ARG A 129 -2.69 -17.95 34.55
N ILE A 130 -3.32 -17.53 33.44
CA ILE A 130 -4.58 -18.14 32.94
C ILE A 130 -4.35 -19.59 32.47
N THR A 131 -3.17 -19.91 31.93
CA THR A 131 -2.84 -21.29 31.53
C THR A 131 -2.55 -22.22 32.70
N ARG A 132 -2.18 -21.71 33.88
CA ARG A 132 -1.93 -22.54 35.08
C ARG A 132 -3.18 -22.76 35.94
N GLU A 133 -4.16 -21.86 35.88
CA GLU A 133 -5.43 -22.02 36.61
C GLU A 133 -6.38 -23.01 35.91
N PHE A 134 -6.26 -23.22 34.60
CA PHE A 134 -7.07 -24.20 33.86
C PHE A 134 -6.58 -25.67 33.99
N GLU A 135 -5.35 -25.91 34.48
CA GLU A 135 -4.80 -27.27 34.63
C GLU A 135 -5.07 -27.92 36.01
N ILE A 136 -5.77 -27.24 36.93
CA ILE A 136 -5.91 -27.70 38.33
C ILE A 136 -7.34 -28.16 38.71
N GLU A 137 -8.36 -27.96 37.88
CA GLU A 137 -9.77 -28.24 38.26
C GLU A 137 -10.46 -29.46 37.62
N ASP A 138 -9.77 -30.32 36.87
CA ASP A 138 -10.38 -31.55 36.34
C ASP A 138 -9.70 -32.82 36.86
N GLY A 139 -10.06 -33.20 38.08
CA GLY A 139 -9.74 -34.50 38.63
C GLY A 139 -10.66 -34.88 39.78
N ILE A 140 -11.77 -35.58 39.49
CA ILE A 140 -12.42 -36.63 40.32
C ILE A 140 -13.53 -37.34 39.49
N ARG A 141 -13.25 -38.60 39.15
CA ARG A 141 -14.09 -39.83 39.18
C ARG A 141 -15.60 -39.75 38.87
N MET A 142 -16.06 -40.50 37.85
CA MET A 142 -17.07 -41.57 38.00
C MET A 142 -17.23 -42.45 36.74
N GLU A 143 -17.57 -43.70 37.02
CA GLU A 143 -17.78 -44.93 36.23
C GLU A 143 -18.72 -44.86 35.00
N GLY A 144 -18.34 -45.54 33.91
CA GLY A 144 -19.16 -46.47 33.10
C GLY A 144 -20.38 -45.99 32.28
N ARG A 145 -20.23 -45.89 30.93
CA ARG A 145 -21.25 -46.38 29.96
C ARG A 145 -20.74 -46.45 28.51
N LYS A 146 -20.99 -47.59 27.84
CA LYS A 146 -20.82 -47.80 26.38
C LYS A 146 -21.93 -47.10 25.56
N ARG A 147 -21.57 -46.37 24.50
CA ARG A 147 -22.01 -46.55 23.07
C ARG A 147 -21.84 -45.28 22.20
N ASP A 148 -21.25 -45.54 21.03
CA ASP A 148 -21.52 -45.08 19.65
C ASP A 148 -21.37 -43.60 19.22
N ASP A 149 -20.42 -43.42 18.29
CA ASP A 149 -20.41 -42.67 17.02
C ASP A 149 -20.95 -41.22 16.94
N GLY A 150 -20.05 -40.29 16.60
CA GLY A 150 -20.41 -38.95 16.16
C GLY A 150 -19.20 -38.02 15.98
N VAL A 151 -18.65 -37.98 14.76
CA VAL A 151 -17.53 -37.12 14.35
C VAL A 151 -17.90 -35.63 14.47
N ALA A 152 -17.38 -34.95 15.49
CA ALA A 152 -17.34 -33.49 15.56
C ALA A 152 -16.04 -32.98 14.94
N ARG A 153 -16.14 -32.24 13.83
CA ARG A 153 -15.01 -31.53 13.22
C ARG A 153 -14.70 -30.29 14.07
N THR A 154 -13.66 -30.36 14.87
CA THR A 154 -12.97 -29.19 15.41
C THR A 154 -11.87 -28.78 14.44
N SER A 155 -11.96 -27.58 13.88
CA SER A 155 -10.91 -26.97 13.07
C SER A 155 -9.59 -26.89 13.86
N PRO A 156 -8.46 -27.39 13.33
CA PRO A 156 -7.19 -27.30 14.05
C PRO A 156 -6.65 -25.87 14.00
N ILE A 157 -6.38 -25.35 15.20
CA ILE A 157 -5.56 -24.15 15.44
C ILE A 157 -4.22 -24.37 14.72
N HIS A 158 -3.82 -23.42 13.86
CA HIS A 158 -2.53 -23.46 13.18
C HIS A 158 -1.39 -23.53 14.20
N HIS A 159 -0.84 -24.73 14.37
CA HIS A 159 0.42 -24.96 15.05
C HIS A 159 1.51 -24.29 14.21
N ILE A 160 2.19 -23.27 14.74
CA ILE A 160 3.44 -22.77 14.13
C ILE A 160 4.38 -23.98 14.10
N PRO A 161 4.91 -24.40 12.94
CA PRO A 161 5.82 -25.53 12.88
C PRO A 161 7.09 -25.18 13.66
N VAL A 162 7.34 -25.89 14.75
CA VAL A 162 8.62 -25.82 15.45
C VAL A 162 9.63 -26.53 14.55
N MET A 163 10.67 -25.82 14.12
CA MET A 163 11.73 -26.36 13.24
C MET A 163 12.25 -27.70 13.77
N SER A 164 12.33 -28.71 12.90
CA SER A 164 12.71 -30.05 13.38
C SER A 164 14.15 -30.05 13.90
N ALA A 165 14.40 -30.70 15.04
CA ALA A 165 15.74 -30.76 15.65
C ALA A 165 16.81 -31.32 14.69
N LYS A 166 16.38 -32.19 13.75
CA LYS A 166 17.24 -32.73 12.70
C LYS A 166 17.62 -31.68 11.67
N ILE A 167 16.66 -30.86 11.20
CA ILE A 167 16.93 -29.76 10.27
C ILE A 167 17.82 -28.71 10.94
N GLN A 168 17.55 -28.36 12.19
CA GLN A 168 18.39 -27.42 12.95
C GLN A 168 19.86 -27.87 13.01
N LYS A 169 20.12 -29.15 13.30
CA LYS A 169 21.48 -29.71 13.33
C LYS A 169 22.16 -29.66 11.96
N VAL A 170 21.41 -29.95 10.90
CA VAL A 170 21.91 -29.84 9.52
C VAL A 170 22.28 -28.39 9.21
N LEU A 171 21.37 -27.44 9.45
CA LEU A 171 21.58 -26.03 9.17
C LEU A 171 22.74 -25.45 9.97
N ALA A 172 22.90 -25.83 11.24
CA ALA A 172 24.04 -25.41 12.06
C ALA A 172 25.37 -25.87 11.46
N ARG A 173 25.44 -27.11 10.95
CA ARG A 173 26.63 -27.62 10.26
C ARG A 173 26.89 -26.89 8.94
N GLN A 174 25.84 -26.62 8.15
CA GLN A 174 26.02 -25.88 6.91
C GLN A 174 26.42 -24.43 7.16
N LYS A 175 25.93 -23.81 8.23
CA LYS A 175 26.34 -22.46 8.64
C LYS A 175 27.85 -22.41 8.94
N ALA A 176 28.39 -23.39 9.68
CA ALA A 176 29.82 -23.46 9.95
C ALA A 176 30.65 -23.56 8.65
N LYS A 177 30.23 -24.42 7.71
CA LYS A 177 30.89 -24.52 6.38
C LYS A 177 30.85 -23.22 5.59
N ILE A 178 29.71 -22.53 5.62
CA ILE A 178 29.56 -21.22 4.95
C ILE A 178 30.49 -20.18 5.61
N GLU A 179 30.66 -20.21 6.92
CA GLU A 179 31.60 -19.35 7.65
C GLU A 179 33.07 -19.69 7.34
N GLU A 180 33.37 -20.95 7.02
CA GLU A 180 34.68 -21.42 6.55
C GLU A 180 34.95 -21.10 5.06
N GLY A 181 33.95 -20.61 4.32
CA GLY A 181 34.06 -20.27 2.89
C GLY A 181 33.72 -21.42 1.93
N ASP A 182 33.30 -22.58 2.45
CA ASP A 182 32.94 -23.78 1.68
C ASP A 182 31.51 -23.70 1.11
N PHE A 183 31.19 -22.63 0.36
CA PHE A 183 29.85 -22.36 -0.15
C PHE A 183 29.33 -23.46 -1.08
N TYR A 184 30.18 -23.95 -1.99
CA TYR A 184 29.80 -24.98 -2.96
C TYR A 184 29.43 -26.29 -2.27
N GLU A 185 30.25 -26.73 -1.31
CA GLU A 185 30.02 -27.97 -0.58
C GLU A 185 28.76 -27.85 0.29
N ALA A 186 28.57 -26.71 0.97
CA ALA A 186 27.35 -26.45 1.73
C ALA A 186 26.10 -26.52 0.84
N HIS A 187 26.17 -25.91 -0.35
CA HIS A 187 25.10 -25.93 -1.35
C HIS A 187 24.77 -27.36 -1.82
N GLN A 188 25.77 -28.15 -2.25
CA GLN A 188 25.54 -29.52 -2.72
C GLN A 188 24.96 -30.43 -1.63
N GLN A 189 25.39 -30.24 -0.38
CA GLN A 189 24.83 -30.99 0.75
C GLN A 189 23.37 -30.62 1.02
N LEU A 190 23.01 -29.33 0.93
CA LEU A 190 21.62 -28.88 1.06
C LEU A 190 20.74 -29.51 -0.03
N LEU A 191 21.17 -29.49 -1.29
CA LEU A 191 20.46 -30.14 -2.40
C LEU A 191 20.29 -31.65 -2.19
N THR A 192 21.33 -32.33 -1.74
CA THR A 192 21.29 -33.78 -1.50
C THR A 192 20.31 -34.14 -0.38
N ILE A 193 20.24 -33.34 0.69
CA ILE A 193 19.30 -33.55 1.79
C ILE A 193 17.87 -33.20 1.34
N ALA A 194 17.67 -32.08 0.65
CA ALA A 194 16.37 -31.67 0.11
C ALA A 194 15.79 -32.74 -0.82
N ASN A 195 16.59 -33.27 -1.76
CA ASN A 195 16.18 -34.37 -2.64
C ASN A 195 15.74 -35.63 -1.88
N ARG A 196 16.36 -35.94 -0.73
CA ARG A 196 15.92 -37.07 0.11
C ARG A 196 14.55 -36.81 0.74
N TYR A 197 14.31 -35.59 1.24
CA TYR A 197 12.99 -35.21 1.76
C TYR A 197 11.92 -35.19 0.66
N VAL A 198 12.26 -34.72 -0.54
CA VAL A 198 11.34 -34.76 -1.69
C VAL A 198 11.03 -36.20 -2.09
N LYS A 199 12.00 -37.11 -2.10
CA LYS A 199 11.79 -38.54 -2.37
C LYS A 199 10.89 -39.21 -1.32
N SER A 200 10.97 -38.78 -0.05
CA SER A 200 10.07 -39.26 1.01
C SER A 200 8.74 -38.51 1.08
N SER A 201 8.44 -37.63 0.11
CA SER A 201 7.25 -36.75 0.11
C SER A 201 7.13 -35.85 1.35
N SER A 202 8.24 -35.63 2.06
CA SER A 202 8.34 -34.74 3.23
C SER A 202 8.56 -33.30 2.76
N TYR A 203 7.58 -32.73 2.03
CA TYR A 203 7.72 -31.43 1.39
C TYR A 203 7.92 -30.28 2.39
N ALA A 204 7.26 -30.33 3.56
CA ALA A 204 7.43 -29.33 4.61
C ALA A 204 8.89 -29.22 5.08
N ASP A 205 9.53 -30.36 5.34
CA ASP A 205 10.94 -30.43 5.74
C ASP A 205 11.88 -29.92 4.64
N ALA A 206 11.58 -30.25 3.38
CA ALA A 206 12.36 -29.77 2.23
C ALA A 206 12.25 -28.24 2.09
N ILE A 207 11.04 -27.69 2.24
CA ILE A 207 10.77 -26.24 2.18
C ILE A 207 11.51 -25.50 3.29
N GLU A 208 11.44 -26.01 4.53
CA GLU A 208 12.13 -25.43 5.68
C GLU A 208 13.65 -25.43 5.48
N LEU A 209 14.21 -26.56 5.03
CA LEU A 209 15.63 -26.70 4.75
C LEU A 209 16.10 -25.75 3.64
N LEU A 210 15.39 -25.72 2.51
CA LEU A 210 15.78 -24.92 1.35
C LEU A 210 15.67 -23.43 1.64
N SER A 211 14.57 -22.98 2.25
CA SER A 211 14.40 -21.56 2.56
C SER A 211 15.42 -21.05 3.58
N SER A 212 15.70 -21.84 4.61
CA SER A 212 16.73 -21.50 5.60
C SER A 212 18.13 -21.55 5.01
N GLY A 213 18.44 -22.58 4.22
CA GLY A 213 19.72 -22.74 3.54
C GLY A 213 19.99 -21.66 2.51
N ALA A 214 18.99 -21.31 1.70
CA ALA A 214 19.05 -20.20 0.75
C ALA A 214 19.31 -18.88 1.47
N THR A 215 18.60 -18.61 2.57
CA THR A 215 18.82 -17.40 3.37
C THR A 215 20.26 -17.31 3.87
N LEU A 216 20.85 -18.41 4.33
CA LEU A 216 22.25 -18.43 4.79
C LEU A 216 23.23 -18.13 3.64
N LEU A 217 23.05 -18.76 2.48
CA LEU A 217 23.92 -18.55 1.32
C LEU A 217 23.81 -17.15 0.74
N LEU A 218 22.58 -16.63 0.59
CA LEU A 218 22.33 -15.27 0.08
C LEU A 218 22.98 -14.22 1.00
N LYS A 219 22.82 -14.35 2.33
CA LYS A 219 23.43 -13.44 3.31
C LYS A 219 24.96 -13.53 3.36
N ALA A 220 25.53 -14.67 2.99
CA ALA A 220 26.96 -14.87 2.91
C ALA A 220 27.58 -14.39 1.58
N GLY A 221 26.78 -13.79 0.68
CA GLY A 221 27.23 -13.32 -0.63
C GLY A 221 27.36 -14.42 -1.69
N ALA A 222 26.98 -15.66 -1.38
CA ALA A 222 26.94 -16.77 -2.34
C ALA A 222 25.62 -16.72 -3.16
N GLY A 223 25.41 -15.61 -3.87
CA GLY A 223 24.15 -15.27 -4.53
C GLY A 223 23.65 -16.33 -5.51
N SER A 224 24.53 -16.85 -6.37
CA SER A 224 24.19 -17.91 -7.33
C SER A 224 23.71 -19.21 -6.68
N SER A 225 24.36 -19.65 -5.60
CA SER A 225 23.97 -20.86 -4.87
C SER A 225 22.67 -20.66 -4.09
N GLY A 226 22.50 -19.49 -3.48
CA GLY A 226 21.25 -19.11 -2.82
C GLY A 226 20.07 -19.03 -3.81
N ALA A 227 20.30 -18.49 -5.01
CA ALA A 227 19.31 -18.38 -6.06
C ALA A 227 18.86 -19.73 -6.62
N ASP A 228 19.79 -20.68 -6.75
CA ASP A 228 19.48 -22.05 -7.17
C ASP A 228 18.55 -22.75 -6.16
N LEU A 229 18.88 -22.64 -4.86
CA LEU A 229 18.00 -23.15 -3.80
C LEU A 229 16.62 -22.47 -3.78
N CYS A 230 16.55 -21.17 -4.06
CA CYS A 230 15.27 -20.44 -4.18
C CYS A 230 14.45 -20.92 -5.38
N THR A 231 15.09 -21.20 -6.51
CA THR A 231 14.43 -21.75 -7.70
C THR A 231 13.89 -23.15 -7.40
N TYR A 232 14.71 -24.00 -6.78
CA TYR A 232 14.29 -25.35 -6.41
C TYR A 232 13.16 -25.34 -5.35
N LEU A 233 13.14 -24.35 -4.46
CA LEU A 233 12.02 -24.15 -3.53
C LEU A 233 10.70 -23.90 -4.28
N ILE A 234 10.70 -23.10 -5.35
CA ILE A 234 9.52 -22.87 -6.19
C ILE A 234 9.07 -24.17 -6.86
N ASP A 235 10.00 -24.96 -7.38
CA ASP A 235 9.66 -26.26 -7.99
C ASP A 235 8.95 -27.18 -6.99
N ILE A 236 9.38 -27.16 -5.72
CA ILE A 236 8.72 -27.92 -4.65
C ILE A 236 7.34 -27.35 -4.33
N TYR A 237 7.18 -26.02 -4.29
CA TYR A 237 5.87 -25.39 -4.10
C TYR A 237 4.88 -25.84 -5.19
N GLN A 238 5.32 -25.86 -6.45
CA GLN A 238 4.51 -26.34 -7.56
C GLN A 238 4.25 -27.85 -7.46
N LYS A 239 5.26 -28.66 -7.16
CA LYS A 239 5.13 -30.12 -7.04
C LYS A 239 4.21 -30.56 -5.89
N SER A 240 4.11 -29.75 -4.84
CA SER A 240 3.25 -30.01 -3.68
C SER A 240 1.92 -29.22 -3.74
N ASP A 241 1.63 -28.60 -4.88
CA ASP A 241 0.41 -27.81 -5.14
C ASP A 241 0.10 -26.77 -4.04
N LEU A 242 1.15 -26.16 -3.47
CA LEU A 242 0.99 -25.18 -2.40
C LEU A 242 0.32 -23.91 -2.90
N LYS A 243 -0.63 -23.43 -2.10
CA LYS A 243 -1.36 -22.19 -2.36
C LYS A 243 -0.55 -20.97 -1.88
N PRO A 244 -0.71 -19.80 -2.54
CA PRO A 244 -0.13 -18.53 -2.11
C PRO A 244 -0.83 -17.96 -0.87
N ASP A 245 -0.78 -18.71 0.23
CA ASP A 245 -1.21 -18.27 1.55
C ASP A 245 -0.19 -17.31 2.20
N THR A 246 -0.59 -16.70 3.32
CA THR A 246 0.24 -15.74 4.04
C THR A 246 1.62 -16.29 4.43
N ALA A 247 1.69 -17.56 4.85
CA ALA A 247 2.96 -18.16 5.30
C ALA A 247 3.93 -18.41 4.14
N ASN A 248 3.42 -18.94 3.03
CA ASN A 248 4.21 -19.24 1.85
C ASN A 248 4.68 -17.94 1.17
N LYS A 249 3.81 -16.93 1.08
CA LYS A 249 4.18 -15.60 0.58
C LYS A 249 5.25 -14.96 1.46
N ALA A 250 5.07 -14.93 2.79
CA ALA A 250 6.04 -14.35 3.71
C ALA A 250 7.44 -14.97 3.57
N ARG A 251 7.52 -16.29 3.37
CA ARG A 251 8.80 -16.99 3.13
C ARG A 251 9.49 -16.51 1.85
N LEU A 252 8.76 -16.41 0.74
CA LEU A 252 9.30 -15.94 -0.54
C LEU A 252 9.71 -14.46 -0.47
N LEU A 253 8.92 -13.62 0.20
CA LEU A 253 9.25 -12.21 0.42
C LEU A 253 10.52 -12.04 1.27
N SER A 254 10.71 -12.88 2.28
CA SER A 254 11.95 -12.88 3.07
C SER A 254 13.17 -13.27 2.23
N LEU A 255 13.02 -14.23 1.32
CA LEU A 255 14.09 -14.63 0.41
C LEU A 255 14.41 -13.54 -0.61
N LEU A 256 13.40 -12.92 -1.22
CA LEU A 256 13.57 -11.81 -2.16
C LEU A 256 14.40 -10.66 -1.58
N ARG A 257 14.16 -10.30 -0.30
CA ARG A 257 14.92 -9.26 0.40
C ARG A 257 16.34 -9.68 0.80
N ALA A 258 16.65 -10.98 0.78
CA ALA A 258 17.98 -11.49 1.11
C ALA A 258 18.92 -11.51 -0.11
N PHE A 259 18.40 -11.37 -1.34
CA PHE A 259 19.23 -11.34 -2.54
C PHE A 259 20.21 -10.16 -2.50
N PRO A 260 21.50 -10.39 -2.82
CA PRO A 260 22.43 -9.31 -3.10
C PRO A 260 21.95 -8.46 -4.29
N PRO A 261 22.30 -7.16 -4.34
CA PRO A 261 22.03 -6.31 -5.50
C PRO A 261 22.63 -6.91 -6.78
N ASN A 262 21.95 -6.72 -7.91
CA ASN A 262 22.39 -7.15 -9.24
C ASN A 262 22.63 -8.67 -9.42
N GLU A 263 22.09 -9.52 -8.54
CA GLU A 263 22.20 -10.97 -8.71
C GLU A 263 21.33 -11.48 -9.87
N PRO A 264 21.92 -12.06 -10.93
CA PRO A 264 21.16 -12.50 -12.12
C PRO A 264 20.09 -13.54 -11.80
N GLY A 265 20.34 -14.38 -10.79
CA GLY A 265 19.41 -15.42 -10.34
C GLY A 265 18.09 -14.87 -9.77
N LYS A 266 18.06 -13.60 -9.34
CA LYS A 266 16.87 -12.95 -8.79
C LYS A 266 15.74 -12.87 -9.83
N LYS A 267 16.05 -12.52 -11.09
CA LYS A 267 15.03 -12.43 -12.15
C LYS A 267 14.36 -13.79 -12.42
N LYS A 268 15.13 -14.88 -12.40
CA LYS A 268 14.60 -16.24 -12.54
C LYS A 268 13.70 -16.63 -11.36
N PHE A 269 14.11 -16.30 -10.13
CA PHE A 269 13.29 -16.56 -8.95
C PHE A 269 11.98 -15.76 -8.98
N VAL A 270 12.03 -14.48 -9.33
CA VAL A 270 10.84 -13.61 -9.50
C VAL A 270 9.88 -14.19 -10.55
N ALA A 271 10.38 -14.63 -11.70
CA ALA A 271 9.55 -15.26 -12.72
C ALA A 271 8.84 -16.52 -12.17
N GLY A 272 9.55 -17.36 -11.42
CA GLY A 272 8.98 -18.54 -10.77
C GLY A 272 7.91 -18.20 -9.72
N ILE A 273 8.09 -17.11 -8.95
CA ILE A 273 7.10 -16.63 -7.98
C ILE A 273 5.81 -16.19 -8.68
N VAL A 274 5.93 -15.41 -9.77
CA VAL A 274 4.77 -14.94 -10.54
C VAL A 274 4.04 -16.11 -11.17
N GLU A 275 4.75 -17.04 -11.81
CA GLU A 275 4.16 -18.23 -12.42
C GLU A 275 3.43 -19.09 -11.38
N TRP A 276 4.08 -19.38 -10.24
CA TRP A 276 3.46 -20.13 -9.16
C TRP A 276 2.21 -19.43 -8.61
N SER A 277 2.29 -18.14 -8.30
CA SER A 277 1.15 -17.41 -7.74
C SER A 277 0.00 -17.23 -8.74
N SER A 278 0.30 -17.12 -10.04
CA SER A 278 -0.69 -17.11 -11.12
C SER A 278 -1.42 -18.44 -11.24
N LYS A 279 -0.67 -19.56 -11.22
CA LYS A 279 -1.23 -20.90 -11.42
C LYS A 279 -1.98 -21.43 -10.20
N TYR A 280 -1.48 -21.13 -9.00
CA TYR A 280 -2.00 -21.69 -7.74
C TYR A 280 -2.84 -20.70 -6.93
N GLY A 281 -2.83 -19.40 -7.26
CA GLY A 281 -3.61 -18.35 -6.61
C GLY A 281 -4.93 -18.01 -7.30
N GLU A 282 -5.51 -16.90 -6.86
CA GLU A 282 -6.79 -16.38 -7.38
C GLU A 282 -6.61 -15.44 -8.58
N PHE A 283 -5.41 -14.87 -8.73
CA PHE A 283 -5.13 -13.81 -9.69
C PHE A 283 -4.35 -14.38 -10.88
N PRO A 284 -4.92 -14.41 -12.10
CA PRO A 284 -4.29 -15.04 -13.26
C PRO A 284 -3.00 -14.34 -13.71
N ALA A 285 -2.79 -13.08 -13.30
CA ALA A 285 -1.57 -12.33 -13.58
C ALA A 285 -0.49 -12.48 -12.48
N GLY A 286 -0.76 -13.21 -11.40
CA GLY A 286 0.09 -13.30 -10.20
C GLY A 286 -0.50 -12.55 -9.00
N ASP A 287 -0.04 -12.88 -7.79
CA ASP A 287 -0.56 -12.30 -6.54
C ASP A 287 -0.16 -10.81 -6.39
N PRO A 288 -1.13 -9.88 -6.16
CA PRO A 288 -0.86 -8.45 -6.07
C PRO A 288 0.11 -8.02 -4.95
N GLU A 289 0.15 -8.73 -3.83
CA GLU A 289 1.05 -8.43 -2.71
C GLU A 289 2.50 -8.79 -3.10
N LEU A 290 2.70 -9.93 -3.75
CA LEU A 290 3.99 -10.32 -4.31
C LEU A 290 4.45 -9.31 -5.37
N HIS A 291 3.57 -8.92 -6.29
CA HIS A 291 3.86 -7.88 -7.29
C HIS A 291 4.24 -6.55 -6.64
N HIS A 292 3.54 -6.11 -5.59
CA HIS A 292 3.87 -4.87 -4.88
C HIS A 292 5.30 -4.90 -4.32
N VAL A 293 5.67 -5.95 -3.60
CA VAL A 293 7.00 -6.03 -2.98
C VAL A 293 8.08 -6.21 -4.04
N ILE A 294 7.88 -7.05 -5.05
CA ILE A 294 8.84 -7.22 -6.15
C ILE A 294 9.07 -5.90 -6.87
N GLY A 295 7.99 -5.18 -7.21
CA GLY A 295 8.08 -3.88 -7.87
C GLY A 295 8.78 -2.83 -7.01
N THR A 296 8.52 -2.82 -5.70
CA THR A 296 9.21 -1.92 -4.76
C THR A 296 10.71 -2.20 -4.69
N LEU A 297 11.11 -3.47 -4.62
CA LEU A 297 12.54 -3.84 -4.62
C LEU A 297 13.24 -3.45 -5.93
N TYR A 298 12.60 -3.64 -7.09
CA TYR A 298 13.18 -3.19 -8.35
C TYR A 298 13.26 -1.66 -8.45
N ALA A 299 12.29 -0.93 -7.90
CA ALA A 299 12.35 0.53 -7.84
C ALA A 299 13.52 1.01 -6.98
N GLU A 300 13.75 0.40 -5.82
CA GLU A 300 14.90 0.68 -4.93
C GLU A 300 16.24 0.37 -5.60
N GLU A 301 16.29 -0.64 -6.49
CA GLU A 301 17.48 -1.02 -7.25
C GLU A 301 17.71 -0.19 -8.52
N GLY A 302 16.77 0.68 -8.90
CA GLY A 302 16.82 1.46 -10.14
C GLY A 302 16.46 0.67 -11.40
N GLU A 303 15.92 -0.54 -11.27
CA GLU A 303 15.45 -1.39 -12.38
C GLU A 303 14.04 -0.98 -12.82
N VAL A 304 13.91 0.25 -13.33
CA VAL A 304 12.61 0.92 -13.51
C VAL A 304 11.63 0.13 -14.38
N TYR A 305 12.07 -0.41 -15.52
CA TYR A 305 11.19 -1.16 -16.43
C TYR A 305 10.62 -2.44 -15.81
N ASP A 306 11.39 -3.13 -14.99
CA ASP A 306 10.90 -4.32 -14.28
C ASP A 306 9.98 -3.89 -13.13
N ALA A 307 10.29 -2.81 -12.42
CA ALA A 307 9.43 -2.24 -11.39
C ALA A 307 8.05 -1.84 -11.94
N GLU A 308 7.99 -1.13 -13.08
CA GLU A 308 6.74 -0.72 -13.75
C GLU A 308 5.79 -1.88 -13.98
N ARG A 309 6.30 -2.99 -14.54
CA ARG A 309 5.52 -4.20 -14.84
C ARG A 309 4.87 -4.78 -13.58
N HIS A 310 5.61 -4.81 -12.48
CA HIS A 310 5.12 -5.36 -11.23
C HIS A 310 4.21 -4.38 -10.47
N LEU A 311 4.55 -3.10 -10.39
CA LEU A 311 3.75 -2.09 -9.69
C LEU A 311 2.38 -1.87 -10.34
N THR A 312 2.28 -2.03 -11.66
CA THR A 312 1.00 -1.99 -12.40
C THR A 312 0.01 -3.06 -11.92
N LEU A 313 0.52 -4.24 -11.53
CA LEU A 313 -0.27 -5.40 -11.11
C LEU A 313 -0.33 -5.58 -9.59
N GLY A 314 0.23 -4.64 -8.82
CA GLY A 314 0.33 -4.75 -7.37
C GLY A 314 -0.91 -4.28 -6.61
N THR A 315 -0.71 -3.89 -5.34
CA THR A 315 -1.78 -3.47 -4.44
C THR A 315 -2.18 -2.00 -4.66
N SER A 316 -3.13 -1.50 -3.86
CA SER A 316 -3.48 -0.07 -3.83
C SER A 316 -2.33 0.86 -3.48
N ASP A 317 -1.29 0.33 -2.83
CA ASP A 317 -0.12 1.11 -2.40
C ASP A 317 0.96 1.17 -3.47
N SER A 318 0.94 0.26 -4.45
CA SER A 318 1.87 0.28 -5.58
C SER A 318 1.82 1.57 -6.38
N ALA A 319 0.64 2.21 -6.51
CA ALA A 319 0.52 3.46 -7.23
C ALA A 319 1.34 4.61 -6.61
N ALA A 320 1.56 4.56 -5.29
CA ALA A 320 2.40 5.55 -4.61
C ALA A 320 3.88 5.32 -4.92
N VAL A 321 4.34 4.06 -4.82
CA VAL A 321 5.72 3.67 -5.16
C VAL A 321 6.00 3.97 -6.63
N PHE A 322 5.06 3.66 -7.52
CA PHE A 322 5.21 3.88 -8.96
C PHE A 322 5.32 5.38 -9.28
N ALA A 323 4.40 6.21 -8.75
CA ALA A 323 4.48 7.65 -8.96
C ALA A 323 5.77 8.26 -8.39
N ASP A 324 6.24 7.78 -7.24
CA ASP A 324 7.48 8.26 -6.61
C ASP A 324 8.73 7.89 -7.41
N MET A 325 8.79 6.65 -7.90
CA MET A 325 9.87 6.16 -8.78
C MET A 325 9.94 6.99 -10.07
N GLU A 326 8.81 7.17 -10.75
CA GLU A 326 8.74 7.94 -12.00
C GLU A 326 9.08 9.42 -11.77
N TYR A 327 8.66 9.99 -10.64
CA TYR A 327 9.03 11.36 -10.29
C TYR A 327 10.52 11.50 -10.02
N THR A 328 11.11 10.54 -9.30
CA THR A 328 12.54 10.53 -9.01
C THR A 328 13.36 10.38 -10.31
N TRP A 329 12.88 9.60 -11.27
CA TRP A 329 13.51 9.53 -12.59
C TRP A 329 13.37 10.85 -13.36
N TYR A 330 12.19 11.46 -13.33
CA TYR A 330 11.95 12.79 -13.91
C TYR A 330 12.92 13.86 -13.36
N GLU A 331 13.26 13.84 -12.08
CA GLU A 331 14.20 14.83 -11.48
C GLU A 331 15.59 14.84 -12.14
N THR A 332 15.93 13.80 -12.91
CA THR A 332 17.19 13.71 -13.66
C THR A 332 17.11 14.26 -15.10
N ASP A 333 15.93 14.70 -15.54
CA ASP A 333 15.63 15.09 -16.91
C ASP A 333 15.05 16.53 -17.01
N GLU A 334 14.74 17.00 -18.22
CA GLU A 334 14.24 18.35 -18.46
C GLU A 334 12.83 18.60 -17.89
N PRO A 335 12.53 19.81 -17.36
CA PRO A 335 11.19 20.11 -16.81
C PRO A 335 10.02 19.89 -17.78
N SER A 336 10.27 20.01 -19.09
CA SER A 336 9.29 19.78 -20.16
C SER A 336 8.84 18.31 -20.23
N THR A 337 9.69 17.36 -19.79
CA THR A 337 9.42 15.92 -19.90
C THR A 337 8.54 15.37 -18.78
N ALA A 338 8.18 16.17 -17.77
CA ALA A 338 7.34 15.76 -16.63
C ALA A 338 6.06 15.00 -17.04
N SER A 339 5.43 15.40 -18.14
CA SER A 339 4.23 14.74 -18.67
C SER A 339 4.48 13.31 -19.17
N HIS A 340 5.69 13.02 -19.67
CA HIS A 340 6.09 11.69 -20.14
C HIS A 340 6.17 10.71 -18.96
N TYR A 341 6.86 11.08 -17.89
CA TYR A 341 6.98 10.28 -16.67
C TYR A 341 5.63 10.08 -15.97
N ALA A 342 4.81 11.13 -15.90
CA ALA A 342 3.44 11.00 -15.40
C ALA A 342 2.62 9.99 -16.23
N ALA A 343 2.76 10.00 -17.57
CA ALA A 343 2.06 9.04 -18.43
C ALA A 343 2.56 7.60 -18.25
N ARG A 344 3.85 7.39 -17.99
CA ARG A 344 4.41 6.06 -17.67
C ARG A 344 3.75 5.45 -16.43
N ALA A 345 3.41 6.25 -15.42
CA ALA A 345 2.65 5.77 -14.27
C ALA A 345 1.16 5.58 -14.57
N VAL A 346 0.56 6.44 -15.41
CA VAL A 346 -0.90 6.48 -15.64
C VAL A 346 -1.38 5.44 -16.65
N PHE A 347 -0.74 5.33 -17.81
CA PHE A 347 -1.23 4.48 -18.90
C PHE A 347 -1.25 2.99 -18.55
N PRO A 348 -0.22 2.39 -17.92
CA PRO A 348 -0.27 0.97 -17.55
C PRO A 348 -1.47 0.66 -16.67
N TYR A 349 -1.80 1.51 -15.69
CA TYR A 349 -2.99 1.34 -14.87
C TYR A 349 -4.30 1.43 -15.67
N LEU A 350 -4.38 2.34 -16.65
CA LEU A 350 -5.54 2.42 -17.53
C LEU A 350 -5.67 1.18 -18.42
N LEU A 351 -4.56 0.65 -18.94
CA LEU A 351 -4.54 -0.52 -19.82
C LEU A 351 -4.90 -1.82 -19.08
N VAL A 352 -4.72 -1.89 -17.75
CA VAL A 352 -5.23 -3.00 -16.93
C VAL A 352 -6.61 -2.73 -16.32
N GLY A 353 -7.28 -1.64 -16.69
CA GLY A 353 -8.63 -1.32 -16.21
C GLY A 353 -8.68 -0.65 -14.83
N ASN A 354 -7.54 -0.30 -14.23
CA ASN A 354 -7.45 0.23 -12.86
C ASN A 354 -7.45 1.76 -12.84
N THR A 355 -8.63 2.35 -13.05
CA THR A 355 -8.80 3.82 -13.04
C THR A 355 -8.50 4.45 -11.68
N ARG A 356 -8.68 3.72 -10.57
CA ARG A 356 -8.39 4.21 -9.22
C ARG A 356 -6.88 4.42 -9.04
N ALA A 357 -6.06 3.45 -9.42
CA ALA A 357 -4.61 3.55 -9.32
C ALA A 357 -4.05 4.62 -10.27
N ALA A 358 -4.60 4.71 -11.50
CA ALA A 358 -4.23 5.76 -12.45
C ALA A 358 -4.47 7.18 -11.89
N ASN A 359 -5.63 7.42 -11.27
CA ASN A 359 -5.94 8.70 -10.61
C ASN A 359 -5.01 8.97 -9.42
N LYS A 360 -4.75 7.96 -8.58
CA LYS A 360 -3.84 8.08 -7.43
C LYS A 360 -2.41 8.42 -7.88
N ALA A 361 -1.90 7.73 -8.90
CA ALA A 361 -0.57 7.95 -9.43
C ALA A 361 -0.40 9.37 -9.99
N LEU A 362 -1.34 9.84 -10.83
CA LEU A 362 -1.29 11.20 -11.36
C LEU A 362 -1.38 12.26 -10.24
N LEU A 363 -2.26 12.05 -9.26
CA LEU A 363 -2.43 12.97 -8.14
C LEU A 363 -1.15 13.08 -7.30
N LEU A 364 -0.49 11.96 -6.99
CA LEU A 364 0.75 11.96 -6.22
C LEU A 364 1.89 12.63 -7.01
N PHE A 365 2.07 12.27 -8.28
CA PHE A 365 3.08 12.87 -9.15
C PHE A 365 2.90 14.40 -9.25
N THR A 366 1.69 14.86 -9.56
CA THR A 366 1.38 16.29 -9.73
C THR A 366 1.46 17.07 -8.42
N SER A 367 1.14 16.44 -7.29
CA SER A 367 1.28 17.07 -5.97
C SER A 367 2.75 17.31 -5.63
N ARG A 368 3.62 16.30 -5.86
CA ARG A 368 5.07 16.43 -5.71
C ARG A 368 5.63 17.49 -6.65
N LEU A 369 5.22 17.49 -7.93
CA LEU A 369 5.61 18.49 -8.92
C LEU A 369 5.33 19.92 -8.46
N SER A 370 4.12 20.19 -7.98
CA SER A 370 3.72 21.52 -7.51
C SER A 370 4.46 21.97 -6.23
N THR A 371 4.85 21.02 -5.38
CA THR A 371 5.57 21.31 -4.13
C THR A 371 7.04 21.59 -4.40
N SER A 372 7.67 20.83 -5.29
CA SER A 372 9.09 21.02 -5.66
C SER A 372 9.31 22.23 -6.56
N HIS A 373 8.28 22.69 -7.30
CA HIS A 373 8.36 23.83 -8.20
C HIS A 373 7.28 24.89 -7.91
N PRO A 374 7.37 25.67 -6.82
CA PRO A 374 6.36 26.67 -6.47
C PRO A 374 6.17 27.79 -7.51
N GLY A 375 7.16 28.00 -8.38
CA GLY A 375 7.09 28.96 -9.50
C GLY A 375 6.38 28.42 -10.74
N LEU A 376 6.03 27.14 -10.78
CA LEU A 376 5.23 26.55 -11.84
C LEU A 376 3.80 27.09 -11.71
N GLY A 377 3.29 27.78 -12.73
CA GLY A 377 1.92 28.27 -12.72
C GLY A 377 0.95 27.10 -12.62
N VAL A 378 0.27 26.94 -11.48
CA VAL A 378 -0.75 25.92 -11.26
C VAL A 378 -2.08 26.59 -10.99
N GLN A 379 -3.11 26.20 -11.74
CA GLN A 379 -4.47 26.63 -11.52
C GLN A 379 -5.31 25.43 -11.07
N SER A 380 -5.96 25.52 -9.91
CA SER A 380 -6.92 24.51 -9.49
C SER A 380 -8.30 24.84 -10.05
N ILE A 381 -8.86 23.93 -10.84
CA ILE A 381 -10.25 23.99 -11.27
C ILE A 381 -11.02 22.94 -10.48
N SER A 382 -11.84 23.42 -9.56
CA SER A 382 -12.72 22.59 -8.74
C SER A 382 -14.13 22.62 -9.30
N SER A 383 -14.75 21.45 -9.41
CA SER A 383 -16.16 21.26 -9.72
C SER A 383 -16.80 20.37 -8.66
N PRO A 384 -18.13 20.38 -8.49
CA PRO A 384 -18.80 19.56 -7.46
C PRO A 384 -18.48 18.06 -7.54
N SER A 385 -18.06 17.57 -8.71
CA SER A 385 -17.77 16.16 -8.95
C SER A 385 -16.28 15.83 -9.06
N SER A 386 -15.39 16.82 -9.23
CA SER A 386 -13.99 16.58 -9.60
C SER A 386 -13.10 17.81 -9.40
N ASP A 387 -11.89 17.59 -8.90
CA ASP A 387 -10.82 18.59 -8.83
C ASP A 387 -9.72 18.25 -9.84
N ILE A 388 -9.31 19.23 -10.64
CA ILE A 388 -8.19 19.09 -11.59
C ILE A 388 -7.22 20.26 -11.44
N ARG A 389 -5.92 19.96 -11.56
CA ARG A 389 -4.86 20.97 -11.64
C ARG A 389 -4.48 21.19 -13.09
N ILE A 390 -4.42 22.45 -13.49
CA ILE A 390 -4.03 22.88 -14.83
C ILE A 390 -2.66 23.56 -14.75
N TYR A 391 -1.75 23.09 -15.59
CA TYR A 391 -0.38 23.53 -15.74
C TYR A 391 -0.24 24.18 -17.13
N PRO A 392 -0.33 25.51 -17.27
CA PRO A 392 -0.33 26.17 -18.58
C PRO A 392 0.92 25.88 -19.42
N SER A 393 2.07 25.67 -18.76
CA SER A 393 3.33 25.31 -19.40
C SER A 393 3.49 23.82 -19.71
N LEU A 394 2.58 22.95 -19.24
CA LEU A 394 2.65 21.49 -19.43
C LEU A 394 1.32 20.97 -20.02
N PRO A 395 1.07 21.20 -21.32
CA PRO A 395 -0.20 20.86 -21.96
C PRO A 395 -0.53 19.36 -21.90
N LEU A 396 0.46 18.48 -22.08
CA LEU A 396 0.24 17.04 -22.03
C LEU A 396 -0.07 16.51 -20.61
N LEU A 397 0.35 17.23 -19.56
CA LEU A 397 -0.04 16.88 -18.19
C LEU A 397 -1.52 17.20 -17.96
N ASN A 398 -2.00 18.31 -18.52
CA ASN A 398 -3.44 18.66 -18.52
C ASN A 398 -4.25 17.63 -19.32
N PHE A 399 -3.71 17.17 -20.45
CA PHE A 399 -4.32 16.10 -21.24
C PHE A 399 -4.54 14.84 -20.39
N LEU A 400 -3.54 14.37 -19.63
CA LEU A 400 -3.69 13.20 -18.76
C LEU A 400 -4.80 13.37 -17.72
N GLY A 401 -4.86 14.53 -17.06
CA GLY A 401 -5.93 14.83 -16.09
C GLY A 401 -7.32 14.84 -16.73
N LEU A 402 -7.46 15.50 -17.88
CA LEU A 402 -8.72 15.56 -18.62
C LEU A 402 -9.12 14.19 -19.21
N LEU A 403 -8.15 13.37 -19.61
CA LEU A 403 -8.39 12.01 -20.08
C LEU A 403 -9.02 11.16 -18.98
N LEU A 404 -8.52 11.23 -17.75
CA LEU A 404 -9.10 10.50 -16.61
C LEU A 404 -10.55 10.94 -16.33
N LEU A 405 -10.84 12.23 -16.44
CA LEU A 405 -12.22 12.75 -16.33
C LEU A 405 -13.11 12.29 -17.49
N ALA A 406 -12.58 12.25 -18.71
CA ALA A 406 -13.30 11.74 -19.87
C ALA A 406 -13.63 10.25 -19.70
N ILE A 407 -12.69 9.45 -19.17
CA ILE A 407 -12.89 8.03 -18.85
C ILE A 407 -13.99 7.88 -17.78
N GLN A 408 -13.98 8.69 -16.73
CA GLN A 408 -15.04 8.67 -15.71
C GLN A 408 -16.43 8.94 -16.29
N ARG A 409 -16.53 9.84 -17.27
CA ARG A 409 -17.80 10.16 -17.96
C ARG A 409 -18.19 9.15 -19.04
N GLY A 410 -17.23 8.41 -19.60
CA GLY A 410 -17.47 7.41 -20.66
C GLY A 410 -17.97 7.99 -22.00
N SER A 411 -17.79 9.28 -22.25
CA SER A 411 -18.22 9.93 -23.50
C SER A 411 -17.12 9.85 -24.56
N SER A 412 -17.41 9.15 -25.66
CA SER A 412 -16.47 9.02 -26.79
C SER A 412 -16.23 10.36 -27.50
N ASP A 413 -17.21 11.27 -27.49
CA ASP A 413 -17.07 12.60 -28.07
C ASP A 413 -16.09 13.45 -27.27
N LEU A 414 -16.13 13.41 -25.94
CA LEU A 414 -15.12 14.08 -25.09
C LEU A 414 -13.71 13.59 -25.40
N PHE A 415 -13.53 12.29 -25.58
CA PHE A 415 -12.23 11.72 -25.94
C PHE A 415 -11.74 12.19 -27.33
N LYS A 416 -12.62 12.22 -28.34
CA LYS A 416 -12.29 12.73 -29.68
C LYS A 416 -11.95 14.22 -29.66
N THR A 417 -12.75 15.02 -28.95
CA THR A 417 -12.48 16.46 -28.77
C THR A 417 -11.15 16.68 -28.08
N LEU A 418 -10.85 15.92 -27.03
CA LEU A 418 -9.59 16.00 -26.31
C LEU A 418 -8.39 15.65 -27.21
N LYS A 419 -8.47 14.56 -27.98
CA LYS A 419 -7.44 14.19 -28.97
C LYS A 419 -7.25 15.26 -30.03
N SER A 420 -8.34 15.87 -30.51
CA SER A 420 -8.27 16.95 -31.51
C SER A 420 -7.61 18.20 -30.93
N HIS A 421 -7.98 18.60 -29.71
CA HIS A 421 -7.46 19.80 -29.05
C HIS A 421 -5.95 19.70 -28.77
N TYR A 422 -5.49 18.54 -28.29
CA TYR A 422 -4.07 18.29 -28.00
C TYR A 422 -3.30 17.67 -29.18
N GLY A 423 -3.90 17.62 -30.38
CA GLY A 423 -3.38 16.87 -31.51
C GLY A 423 -1.98 17.30 -31.98
N THR A 424 -1.60 18.57 -31.82
CA THR A 424 -0.23 19.04 -32.11
C THR A 424 0.78 18.42 -31.16
N HIS A 425 0.54 18.54 -29.85
CA HIS A 425 1.41 17.99 -28.80
C HIS A 425 1.46 16.45 -28.82
N LEU A 426 0.35 15.78 -29.15
CA LEU A 426 0.31 14.32 -29.23
C LEU A 426 1.15 13.78 -30.41
N LYS A 427 1.36 14.55 -31.47
CA LYS A 427 2.25 14.14 -32.58
C LYS A 427 3.72 14.15 -32.19
N GLU A 428 4.09 14.92 -31.17
CA GLU A 428 5.46 14.98 -30.65
C GLU A 428 5.79 13.76 -29.79
N VAL A 429 4.78 13.01 -29.34
CA VAL A 429 4.93 11.86 -28.45
C VAL A 429 4.31 10.60 -29.07
N SER A 430 4.96 10.09 -30.12
CA SER A 430 4.50 8.90 -30.86
C SER A 430 4.30 7.65 -29.98
N ALA A 431 5.07 7.52 -28.90
CA ALA A 431 4.95 6.42 -27.95
C ALA A 431 3.56 6.32 -27.28
N TRP A 432 2.74 7.39 -27.32
CA TRP A 432 1.40 7.40 -26.73
C TRP A 432 0.32 6.90 -27.68
N GLU A 433 0.62 6.74 -28.97
CA GLU A 433 -0.39 6.39 -29.98
C GLU A 433 -1.06 5.04 -29.68
N GLU A 434 -0.27 4.00 -29.45
CA GLU A 434 -0.78 2.65 -29.16
C GLU A 434 -1.58 2.58 -27.85
N PRO A 435 -1.07 3.08 -26.69
CA PRO A 435 -1.86 3.17 -25.47
C PRO A 435 -3.18 3.95 -25.66
N MET A 436 -3.16 5.03 -26.44
CA MET A 436 -4.36 5.82 -26.73
C MET A 436 -5.39 5.09 -27.59
N LEU A 437 -4.95 4.25 -28.53
CA LEU A 437 -5.86 3.40 -29.30
C LEU A 437 -6.52 2.36 -28.39
N GLN A 438 -5.73 1.69 -27.55
CA GLN A 438 -6.23 0.68 -26.61
C GLN A 438 -7.18 1.29 -25.57
N ILE A 439 -6.86 2.46 -25.00
CA ILE A 439 -7.74 3.21 -24.09
C ILE A 439 -9.03 3.64 -24.82
N GLY A 440 -8.90 4.07 -26.08
CA GLY A 440 -10.02 4.39 -26.97
C GLY A 440 -11.01 3.23 -27.12
N GLU A 441 -10.49 2.03 -27.31
CA GLU A 441 -11.28 0.81 -27.42
C GLU A 441 -11.89 0.41 -26.06
N MET A 442 -11.08 0.33 -25.01
CA MET A 442 -11.46 -0.18 -23.70
C MET A 442 -12.56 0.66 -23.02
N TYR A 443 -12.43 1.99 -23.05
CA TYR A 443 -13.29 2.89 -22.28
C TYR A 443 -14.35 3.59 -23.13
N PHE A 444 -14.11 3.75 -24.43
CA PHE A 444 -14.99 4.52 -25.32
C PHE A 444 -15.58 3.70 -26.48
N GLY A 445 -15.22 2.42 -26.61
CA GLY A 445 -15.74 1.53 -27.66
C GLY A 445 -15.34 1.94 -29.08
N ILE A 446 -14.28 2.74 -29.21
CA ILE A 446 -13.76 3.16 -30.52
C ILE A 446 -12.98 1.98 -31.09
N LYS A 447 -13.45 1.41 -32.20
CA LYS A 447 -12.75 0.32 -32.87
C LYS A 447 -11.38 0.80 -33.32
N ILE A 448 -10.34 0.06 -32.92
CA ILE A 448 -8.99 0.28 -33.45
C ILE A 448 -9.06 0.03 -34.97
N PRO A 449 -8.62 0.98 -35.81
CA PRO A 449 -8.52 0.75 -37.24
C PRO A 449 -7.67 -0.52 -37.44
N SER A 450 -8.23 -1.57 -38.05
CA SER A 450 -7.42 -2.75 -38.34
C SER A 450 -6.31 -2.31 -39.27
N GLN A 451 -5.05 -2.54 -38.89
CA GLN A 451 -3.95 -2.50 -39.87
C GLN A 451 -4.29 -3.54 -40.93
N SER A 452 -4.81 -3.08 -42.05
CA SER A 452 -5.09 -3.95 -43.17
C SER A 452 -3.74 -4.34 -43.75
N ASN A 453 -3.50 -5.65 -43.89
CA ASN A 453 -2.28 -6.13 -44.52
C ASN A 453 -2.36 -5.71 -46.00
N PRO A 454 -1.49 -4.83 -46.50
CA PRO A 454 -1.61 -4.29 -47.86
C PRO A 454 -1.62 -5.40 -48.93
N MET A 455 -0.94 -6.52 -48.64
CA MET A 455 -0.93 -7.72 -49.48
C MET A 455 -2.27 -8.48 -49.46
N MET A 456 -2.94 -8.58 -48.31
CA MET A 456 -4.28 -9.18 -48.21
C MET A 456 -5.34 -8.28 -48.83
N ASP A 457 -5.21 -6.96 -48.73
CA ASP A 457 -6.10 -6.01 -49.38
C ASP A 457 -5.94 -6.04 -50.91
N MET A 458 -4.71 -6.13 -51.43
CA MET A 458 -4.50 -6.34 -52.87
C MET A 458 -5.00 -7.72 -53.32
N MET A 459 -4.74 -8.79 -52.56
CA MET A 459 -5.20 -10.13 -52.93
C MET A 459 -6.73 -10.24 -52.83
N SER A 460 -7.37 -9.62 -51.83
CA SER A 460 -8.83 -9.56 -51.72
C SER A 460 -9.46 -8.67 -52.79
N SER A 461 -8.82 -7.55 -53.14
CA SER A 461 -9.29 -6.66 -54.21
C SER A 461 -9.13 -7.26 -55.61
N LEU A 462 -8.18 -8.18 -55.79
CA LEU A 462 -7.91 -8.83 -57.07
C LEU A 462 -8.60 -10.20 -57.21
N LEU A 463 -8.90 -10.87 -56.09
CA LEU A 463 -9.53 -12.20 -56.07
C LEU A 463 -11.03 -12.16 -55.72
N MET A 464 -11.54 -11.09 -55.12
CA MET A 464 -12.94 -11.01 -54.66
C MET A 464 -13.61 -9.66 -55.02
N GLY A 465 -13.64 -9.37 -56.31
CA GLY A 465 -14.62 -8.43 -56.87
C GLY A 465 -16.02 -9.04 -56.80
N GLY A 466 -16.72 -8.88 -55.67
CA GLY A 466 -18.13 -9.26 -55.53
C GLY A 466 -18.51 -9.80 -54.15
N ASN A 467 -19.36 -9.04 -53.48
CA ASN A 467 -20.13 -9.33 -52.25
C ASN A 467 -20.23 -10.82 -51.84
N ASN A 468 -19.58 -11.22 -50.73
CA ASN A 468 -19.69 -12.57 -50.19
C ASN A 468 -20.45 -12.59 -48.84
N PRO A 469 -21.65 -13.17 -48.74
CA PRO A 469 -22.54 -13.08 -47.58
C PRO A 469 -22.20 -14.05 -46.41
N PHE A 470 -21.00 -14.64 -46.38
CA PHE A 470 -20.62 -15.67 -45.40
C PHE A 470 -19.47 -15.29 -44.45
N ALA A 471 -19.20 -14.00 -44.24
CA ALA A 471 -18.18 -13.59 -43.27
C ALA A 471 -18.59 -13.94 -41.83
N ALA A 472 -17.76 -14.74 -41.15
CA ALA A 472 -17.99 -15.20 -39.78
C ALA A 472 -18.00 -14.04 -38.77
N LYS A 473 -18.99 -14.03 -37.86
CA LYS A 473 -19.11 -13.08 -36.75
C LYS A 473 -17.92 -13.21 -35.79
N LYS A 474 -17.09 -12.16 -35.72
CA LYS A 474 -16.01 -12.00 -34.73
C LYS A 474 -16.63 -11.75 -33.34
N ARG A 475 -16.12 -12.44 -32.31
CA ARG A 475 -16.51 -12.26 -30.90
C ARG A 475 -16.27 -10.82 -30.45
N GLU A 476 -17.25 -10.23 -29.76
CA GLU A 476 -17.17 -8.87 -29.21
C GLU A 476 -16.23 -8.80 -28.00
N PRO A 477 -15.38 -7.77 -27.90
CA PRO A 477 -14.57 -7.53 -26.71
C PRO A 477 -15.44 -7.07 -25.54
N GLN A 478 -15.12 -7.59 -24.35
CA GLN A 478 -15.83 -7.31 -23.10
C GLN A 478 -15.52 -5.89 -22.61
N ARG A 479 -16.54 -5.02 -22.60
CA ARG A 479 -16.44 -3.62 -22.15
C ARG A 479 -16.10 -3.55 -20.65
N VAL A 480 -15.09 -2.75 -20.29
CA VAL A 480 -14.87 -2.33 -18.90
C VAL A 480 -15.95 -1.28 -18.57
N GLN A 481 -16.91 -1.64 -17.72
CA GLN A 481 -18.00 -0.72 -17.36
C GLN A 481 -17.50 0.30 -16.34
N ALA A 482 -17.75 1.58 -16.59
CA ALA A 482 -17.55 2.63 -15.60
C ALA A 482 -18.57 2.44 -14.45
N ALA A 483 -18.13 2.63 -13.21
CA ALA A 483 -19.02 2.61 -12.05
C ALA A 483 -20.03 3.76 -12.15
N GLY A 484 -21.32 3.44 -12.35
CA GLY A 484 -22.40 4.41 -12.21
C GLY A 484 -23.54 4.37 -13.23
N SER A 485 -23.57 3.49 -14.22
CA SER A 485 -24.72 3.38 -15.14
C SER A 485 -25.54 2.12 -14.85
N GLU A 486 -26.54 2.23 -13.98
CA GLU A 486 -27.67 1.29 -14.00
C GLU A 486 -28.35 1.38 -15.38
N LYS A 487 -28.47 0.24 -16.07
CA LYS A 487 -29.31 0.13 -17.26
C LYS A 487 -30.78 0.09 -16.82
N PRO A 488 -31.71 0.80 -17.49
CA PRO A 488 -33.12 0.49 -17.37
C PRO A 488 -33.38 -0.86 -18.07
N SER A 489 -33.93 -1.82 -17.32
CA SER A 489 -34.36 -3.11 -17.83
C SER A 489 -35.48 -2.92 -18.86
N GLY A 490 -35.18 -3.25 -20.10
CA GLY A 490 -36.13 -3.28 -21.21
C GLY A 490 -37.11 -4.44 -21.09
N ALA A 491 -38.33 -4.16 -21.56
CA ALA A 491 -39.51 -4.99 -21.52
C ALA A 491 -39.47 -6.28 -22.37
N GLY A 492 -40.30 -7.25 -21.97
CA GLY A 492 -40.70 -8.48 -22.67
C GLY A 492 -40.68 -9.66 -21.70
N THR A 493 -41.76 -10.41 -21.40
CA THR A 493 -43.05 -10.74 -22.03
C THR A 493 -44.07 -11.15 -20.94
N PRO A 494 -45.39 -11.12 -21.19
CA PRO A 494 -46.39 -11.43 -20.16
C PRO A 494 -46.50 -12.94 -19.89
N GLN A 495 -46.40 -13.31 -18.62
CA GLN A 495 -46.58 -14.67 -18.11
C GLN A 495 -48.07 -14.90 -17.76
N PRO A 496 -48.68 -16.06 -18.06
CA PRO A 496 -50.08 -16.32 -17.75
C PRO A 496 -50.28 -16.55 -16.24
N PRO A 497 -51.42 -16.16 -15.64
CA PRO A 497 -51.62 -16.31 -14.20
C PRO A 497 -51.92 -17.76 -13.84
N ALA A 498 -51.20 -18.28 -12.85
CA ALA A 498 -51.52 -19.53 -12.16
C ALA A 498 -52.62 -19.28 -11.10
N PRO A 499 -53.45 -20.29 -10.78
CA PRO A 499 -54.68 -20.11 -10.02
C PRO A 499 -54.42 -19.87 -8.53
N GLY A 500 -55.22 -18.96 -7.95
CA GLY A 500 -55.17 -18.60 -6.54
C GLY A 500 -55.54 -19.77 -5.62
N VAL A 501 -54.88 -19.79 -4.47
CA VAL A 501 -55.25 -20.58 -3.31
C VAL A 501 -55.54 -19.57 -2.20
N ASP A 502 -56.79 -19.64 -1.74
CA ASP A 502 -57.46 -18.99 -0.59
C ASP A 502 -57.65 -17.47 -0.55
#